data_AF-A0A2M6YTB3-F1
#
_entry.id   AF-A0A2M6YTB3-F1
#
_cell.length_a   1.000
_cell.length_b   1.000
_cell.length_c   1.000
_cell.angle_alpha   90.00
_cell.angle_beta   90.00
_cell.angle_gamma   90.00
#
_symmetry.space_group_name_H-M   'P 1'
#
loop_
_entity.id
_entity.type
_entity.pdbx_description
1 polymer ?
#
loop_
_entity_poly.entity_id
_entity_poly.type
_entity_poly.pdbx_seq_one_letter_code
_entity_poly.pdbx_strand_id
1 'polypeptide(L)'
;MKTSLVLTELLTPEDEVDQKISDTIQLTVQNILTMNLISFWGHSKFNKEKCDESYLKIITKITTALFKANAHRRNFHRLVEIFIKKCSEDPSVKNTKVDILFNKVDLQVEVDGFLSQLKTSLDLMAQSLRPIFGIHMQTWKRKMNSQKGKILSGQAVINNLNNLSKDIKVNVNKLIEFIENNAEYITSVVVKRDQAIHLGNISNIQWLRYSVKDNMVYPPTIAHSDTNVEYLEDYLNVTLNDFVIHAEYFITITLSNLLPSMFLKKEKDNKYKWYGNMEK
;
A
#
# COMPACT_ATOMS: atom_id res chain seq x y z
N MET A 1 -14.82 11.85 28.37
CA MET A 1 -14.27 12.92 27.50
C MET A 1 -12.75 13.04 27.65
N LYS A 2 -11.99 11.94 27.50
CA LYS A 2 -10.51 11.93 27.64
C LYS A 2 -9.78 11.07 26.59
N THR A 3 -10.51 10.54 25.60
CA THR A 3 -9.96 9.66 24.56
C THR A 3 -9.42 10.42 23.35
N SER A 4 -9.70 11.72 23.23
CA SER A 4 -9.31 12.54 22.07
C SER A 4 -7.88 13.05 22.09
N LEU A 5 -7.15 12.91 23.20
CA LEU A 5 -5.86 13.60 23.41
C LEU A 5 -4.62 12.72 23.24
N VAL A 6 -4.74 11.41 23.03
CA VAL A 6 -3.58 10.49 23.07
C VAL A 6 -3.16 9.93 21.69
N LEU A 7 -3.90 10.21 20.61
CA LEU A 7 -3.63 9.58 19.29
C LEU A 7 -3.48 10.55 18.10
N THR A 8 -3.38 11.85 18.36
CA THR A 8 -3.15 12.88 17.32
C THR A 8 -1.74 13.46 17.42
N GLU A 9 -0.73 12.68 17.07
CA GLU A 9 0.18 13.26 16.07
C GLU A 9 -0.61 13.19 14.77
N LEU A 10 -1.38 14.25 14.48
CA LEU A 10 -1.99 14.39 13.16
C LEU A 10 -0.82 14.38 12.19
N LEU A 11 -0.76 13.35 11.33
CA LEU A 11 0.18 13.32 10.23
C LEU A 11 -0.11 14.56 9.40
N THR A 12 0.84 15.50 9.34
CA THR A 12 0.70 16.71 8.54
C THR A 12 0.99 16.35 7.09
N PRO A 13 0.02 16.45 6.17
CA PRO A 13 0.26 16.19 4.76
C PRO A 13 1.26 17.20 4.18
N GLU A 14 2.25 16.74 3.40
CA GLU A 14 3.20 17.63 2.73
C GLU A 14 2.73 18.04 1.33
N ASP A 15 1.91 17.21 0.68
CA ASP A 15 1.37 17.45 -0.66
C ASP A 15 -0.06 16.91 -0.84
N GLU A 16 -0.63 17.10 -2.03
CA GLU A 16 -1.97 16.62 -2.37
C GLU A 16 -2.11 15.09 -2.29
N VAL A 17 -1.03 14.34 -2.51
CA VAL A 17 -1.04 12.87 -2.44
C VAL A 17 -1.11 12.42 -0.97
N ASP A 18 -0.36 13.05 -0.07
CA ASP A 18 -0.47 12.82 1.37
C ASP A 18 -1.87 13.21 1.89
N GLN A 19 -2.43 14.32 1.38
CA GLN A 19 -3.81 14.72 1.72
C GLN A 19 -4.80 13.65 1.27
N LYS A 20 -4.67 13.16 0.03
CA LYS A 20 -5.51 12.08 -0.51
C LYS A 20 -5.36 10.80 0.32
N ILE A 21 -4.15 10.43 0.74
CA ILE A 21 -3.92 9.25 1.60
C ILE A 21 -4.64 9.44 2.94
N SER A 22 -4.50 10.59 3.58
CA SER A 22 -5.18 10.91 4.84
C SER A 22 -6.70 10.82 4.70
N ASP A 23 -7.25 11.49 3.68
CA ASP A 23 -8.68 11.54 3.40
C ASP A 23 -9.30 10.18 3.05
N THR A 24 -8.48 9.25 2.57
CA THR A 24 -8.92 7.95 2.06
C THR A 24 -8.72 6.81 3.07
N ILE A 25 -7.73 6.91 3.94
CA ILE A 25 -7.39 5.84 4.88
C ILE A 25 -7.74 6.24 6.31
N GLN A 26 -7.33 7.43 6.73
CA GLN A 26 -7.45 7.86 8.11
C GLN A 26 -8.90 8.27 8.43
N LEU A 27 -9.58 8.98 7.52
CA LEU A 27 -10.98 9.37 7.71
C LEU A 27 -11.96 8.19 7.80
N THR A 28 -11.59 7.03 7.25
CA THR A 28 -12.40 5.79 7.29
C THR A 28 -12.67 5.33 8.72
N VAL A 29 -11.74 5.60 9.65
CA VAL A 29 -11.85 5.21 11.06
C VAL A 29 -12.06 6.37 12.02
N GLN A 30 -11.85 7.62 11.60
CA GLN A 30 -12.04 8.79 12.48
C GLN A 30 -13.52 9.15 12.72
N ASN A 31 -14.46 8.48 12.06
CA ASN A 31 -15.88 8.62 12.35
C ASN A 31 -16.22 8.02 13.72
N ILE A 32 -16.87 8.81 14.59
CA ILE A 32 -17.25 8.39 15.95
C ILE A 32 -18.11 7.13 15.97
N LEU A 33 -19.01 6.95 14.99
CA LEU A 33 -19.83 5.75 14.87
C LEU A 33 -18.97 4.52 14.57
N THR A 34 -18.00 4.65 13.64
CA THR A 34 -17.06 3.58 13.32
C THR A 34 -16.25 3.18 14.56
N MET A 35 -15.72 4.14 15.32
CA MET A 35 -14.96 3.87 16.54
C MET A 35 -15.82 3.17 17.61
N ASN A 36 -17.06 3.64 17.82
CA ASN A 36 -17.98 3.01 18.75
C ASN A 36 -18.32 1.57 18.32
N LEU A 37 -18.49 1.32 17.03
CA LEU A 37 -18.75 -0.02 16.50
C LEU A 37 -17.56 -0.96 16.70
N ILE A 38 -16.33 -0.50 16.44
CA ILE A 38 -15.13 -1.30 16.69
C ILE A 38 -14.98 -1.61 18.18
N SER A 39 -15.25 -0.62 19.04
CA SER A 39 -15.18 -0.79 20.50
C SER A 39 -16.20 -1.83 20.99
N PHE A 40 -17.47 -1.66 20.58
CA PHE A 40 -18.55 -2.60 20.91
C PHE A 40 -18.28 -4.00 20.39
N TRP A 41 -17.83 -4.14 19.14
CA TRP A 41 -17.47 -5.43 18.55
C TRP A 41 -16.34 -6.11 19.31
N GLY A 42 -15.26 -5.37 19.59
CA GLY A 42 -14.12 -5.89 20.33
C GLY A 42 -14.47 -6.37 21.73
N HIS A 43 -15.34 -5.62 22.44
CA HIS A 43 -15.84 -6.02 23.75
C HIS A 43 -16.73 -7.26 23.66
N SER A 44 -17.73 -7.25 22.77
CA SER A 44 -18.71 -8.34 22.66
C SER A 44 -18.14 -9.67 22.13
N LYS A 45 -17.18 -9.62 21.19
CA LYS A 45 -16.61 -10.82 20.56
C LYS A 45 -15.34 -11.33 21.22
N PHE A 46 -14.54 -10.44 21.81
CA PHE A 46 -13.21 -10.80 22.31
C PHE A 46 -12.93 -10.33 23.74
N ASN A 47 -13.91 -9.73 24.42
CA ASN A 47 -13.74 -9.14 25.76
C ASN A 47 -12.56 -8.14 25.83
N LYS A 48 -12.42 -7.28 24.80
CA LYS A 48 -11.36 -6.27 24.70
C LYS A 48 -11.90 -4.85 24.83
N GLU A 49 -11.51 -4.14 25.88
CA GLU A 49 -12.00 -2.78 26.20
C GLU A 49 -11.38 -1.65 25.35
N LYS A 50 -10.31 -1.91 24.58
CA LYS A 50 -9.55 -0.90 23.79
C LYS A 50 -9.30 -1.34 22.35
N CYS A 51 -10.28 -2.02 21.77
CA CYS A 51 -10.20 -2.54 20.41
C CYS A 51 -10.09 -1.43 19.37
N ASP A 52 -10.87 -0.37 19.56
CA ASP A 52 -10.91 0.85 18.75
C ASP A 52 -9.57 1.61 18.78
N GLU A 53 -9.01 1.87 19.97
CA GLU A 53 -7.68 2.49 20.11
C GLU A 53 -6.59 1.66 19.39
N SER A 54 -6.65 0.34 19.55
CA SER A 54 -5.69 -0.59 18.93
C SER A 54 -5.80 -0.58 17.41
N TYR A 55 -7.03 -0.57 16.88
CA TYR A 55 -7.27 -0.51 15.44
C TYR A 55 -6.84 0.84 14.86
N LEU A 56 -7.24 1.95 15.49
CA LEU A 56 -6.86 3.30 15.06
C LEU A 56 -5.34 3.44 15.01
N LYS A 57 -4.61 2.94 16.02
CA LYS A 57 -3.13 2.95 16.02
C LYS A 57 -2.53 2.19 14.83
N ILE A 58 -3.14 1.10 14.40
CA ILE A 58 -2.69 0.36 13.21
C ILE A 58 -3.00 1.16 11.94
N ILE A 59 -4.19 1.75 11.82
CA ILE A 59 -4.53 2.59 10.66
C ILE A 59 -3.60 3.81 10.56
N THR A 60 -3.30 4.48 11.67
CA THR A 60 -2.32 5.58 11.66
C THR A 60 -0.96 5.11 11.14
N LYS A 61 -0.49 3.92 11.52
CA LYS A 61 0.76 3.37 11.00
C LYS A 61 0.69 3.04 9.51
N ILE A 62 -0.45 2.56 9.00
CA ILE A 62 -0.69 2.33 7.56
C ILE A 62 -0.54 3.68 6.83
N THR A 63 -1.24 4.72 7.30
CA THR A 63 -1.16 6.08 6.75
C THR A 63 0.28 6.61 6.78
N THR A 64 1.00 6.46 7.90
CA THR A 64 2.41 6.89 8.01
C THR A 64 3.32 6.16 7.03
N ALA A 65 3.15 4.85 6.84
CA ALA A 65 3.94 4.10 5.87
C ALA A 65 3.68 4.63 4.45
N LEU A 66 2.42 4.91 4.09
CA LEU A 66 2.07 5.46 2.79
C LEU A 66 2.61 6.89 2.58
N PHE A 67 2.62 7.73 3.62
CA PHE A 67 3.27 9.05 3.57
C PHE A 67 4.77 8.91 3.30
N LYS A 68 5.44 7.96 3.96
CA LYS A 68 6.86 7.68 3.71
C LYS A 68 7.10 7.15 2.30
N ALA A 69 6.21 6.31 1.77
CA ALA A 69 6.29 5.89 0.37
C ALA A 69 6.20 7.11 -0.58
N ASN A 70 5.25 8.01 -0.34
CA ASN A 70 5.11 9.22 -1.12
C ASN A 70 6.33 10.17 -0.99
N ALA A 71 6.92 10.28 0.20
CA ALA A 71 8.16 11.04 0.41
C ALA A 71 9.31 10.48 -0.45
N HIS A 72 9.49 9.16 -0.50
CA HIS A 72 10.47 8.52 -1.37
C HIS A 72 10.19 8.79 -2.86
N ARG A 73 8.92 8.74 -3.28
CA ARG A 73 8.50 9.07 -4.65
C ARG A 73 8.83 10.53 -5.01
N ARG A 74 8.55 11.49 -4.13
CA ARG A 74 8.91 12.90 -4.30
C ARG A 74 10.43 13.10 -4.41
N ASN A 75 11.18 12.46 -3.52
CA ASN A 75 12.64 12.53 -3.52
C ASN A 75 13.22 11.94 -4.81
N PHE A 76 12.70 10.81 -5.28
CA PHE A 76 13.08 10.20 -6.54
C PHE A 76 12.90 11.19 -7.71
N HIS A 77 11.71 11.78 -7.86
CA HIS A 77 11.43 12.79 -8.89
C HIS A 77 12.45 13.94 -8.86
N ARG A 78 12.64 14.55 -7.69
CA ARG A 78 13.61 15.65 -7.50
C ARG A 78 15.04 15.23 -7.86
N LEU A 79 15.46 14.02 -7.49
CA LEU A 79 16.80 13.51 -7.80
C LEU A 79 16.98 13.23 -9.28
N VAL A 80 15.96 12.73 -9.98
CA VAL A 80 16.00 12.51 -11.43
C VAL A 80 16.27 13.81 -12.15
N GLU A 81 15.55 14.89 -11.82
CA GLU A 81 15.76 16.22 -12.43
C GLU A 81 17.21 16.71 -12.24
N ILE A 82 17.73 16.59 -11.01
CA ILE A 82 19.10 16.98 -10.67
C ILE A 82 20.12 16.14 -11.47
N PHE A 83 19.90 14.83 -11.57
CA PHE A 83 20.85 13.95 -12.23
C PHE A 83 20.80 14.06 -13.75
N ILE A 84 19.64 14.33 -14.36
CA ILE A 84 19.55 14.63 -15.80
C ILE A 84 20.45 15.82 -16.14
N LYS A 85 20.37 16.90 -15.37
CA LYS A 85 21.22 18.09 -15.57
C LYS A 85 22.70 17.73 -15.41
N LYS A 86 23.07 17.08 -14.30
CA LYS A 86 24.47 16.72 -14.02
C LYS A 86 25.06 15.78 -15.07
N CYS A 87 24.30 14.77 -15.52
CA CYS A 87 24.75 13.83 -16.54
C CYS A 87 24.87 14.48 -17.93
N SER A 88 24.02 15.47 -18.24
CA SER A 88 24.12 16.22 -19.50
C SER A 88 25.37 17.11 -19.55
N GLU A 89 25.84 17.56 -18.39
CA GLU A 89 27.06 18.38 -18.25
C GLU A 89 28.34 17.54 -18.10
N ASP A 90 28.22 16.21 -17.97
CA ASP A 90 29.33 15.31 -17.71
C ASP A 90 30.34 15.30 -18.87
N PRO A 91 31.66 15.50 -18.62
CA PRO A 91 32.65 15.48 -19.68
C PRO A 91 32.66 14.19 -20.51
N SER A 92 32.27 13.05 -19.92
CA SER A 92 32.21 11.76 -20.60
C SER A 92 31.17 11.72 -21.73
N VAL A 93 30.11 12.53 -21.67
CA VAL A 93 29.08 12.56 -22.72
C VAL A 93 29.51 13.37 -23.95
N LYS A 94 30.42 14.34 -23.81
CA LYS A 94 30.73 15.31 -24.87
C LYS A 94 31.39 14.72 -26.11
N ASN A 95 32.06 13.56 -25.97
CA ASN A 95 32.84 12.93 -27.04
C ASN A 95 32.55 11.44 -27.21
N THR A 96 31.50 10.92 -26.56
CA THR A 96 31.16 9.51 -26.69
C THR A 96 30.52 9.22 -28.05
N LYS A 97 30.81 8.04 -28.61
CA LYS A 97 30.18 7.50 -29.81
C LYS A 97 29.14 6.42 -29.48
N VAL A 98 28.98 6.12 -28.20
CA VAL A 98 28.06 5.10 -27.69
C VAL A 98 27.21 5.68 -26.57
N ASP A 99 26.00 5.14 -26.42
CA ASP A 99 25.11 5.49 -25.31
C ASP A 99 25.80 5.19 -23.97
N ILE A 100 25.57 6.07 -22.99
CA ILE A 100 26.13 5.93 -21.64
C ILE A 100 25.00 5.69 -20.65
N LEU A 101 25.15 4.66 -19.83
CA LEU A 101 24.27 4.37 -18.69
C LEU A 101 24.86 4.95 -17.41
N PHE A 102 24.06 5.71 -16.68
CA PHE A 102 24.41 6.27 -15.38
C PHE A 102 23.63 5.59 -14.27
N ASN A 103 24.30 4.69 -13.56
CA ASN A 103 23.74 4.08 -12.36
C ASN A 103 23.91 5.06 -11.18
N LYS A 104 22.81 5.47 -10.55
CA LYS A 104 22.80 6.37 -9.39
C LYS A 104 22.22 5.66 -8.19
N VAL A 105 23.06 5.34 -7.22
CA VAL A 105 22.67 4.62 -6.00
C VAL A 105 21.59 5.39 -5.23
N ASP A 106 21.63 6.72 -5.23
CA ASP A 106 20.61 7.54 -4.57
C ASP A 106 19.21 7.29 -5.14
N LEU A 107 19.07 7.15 -6.46
CA LEU A 107 17.78 6.83 -7.09
C LEU A 107 17.30 5.44 -6.68
N GLN A 108 18.22 4.48 -6.58
CA GLN A 108 17.89 3.14 -6.13
C GLN A 108 17.40 3.12 -4.67
N VAL A 109 18.06 3.86 -3.78
CA VAL A 109 17.65 3.99 -2.38
C VAL A 109 16.21 4.49 -2.26
N GLU A 110 15.80 5.47 -3.07
CA GLU A 110 14.43 5.96 -3.06
C GLU A 110 13.42 4.90 -3.56
N VAL A 111 13.75 4.14 -4.60
CA VAL A 111 12.89 3.06 -5.11
C VAL A 111 12.74 1.93 -4.08
N ASP A 112 13.85 1.54 -3.44
CA ASP A 112 13.87 0.50 -2.41
C ASP A 112 13.08 0.95 -1.16
N GLY A 113 13.25 2.22 -0.78
CA GLY A 113 12.48 2.87 0.28
C GLY A 113 10.98 2.86 -0.02
N PHE A 114 10.58 3.29 -1.21
CA PHE A 114 9.20 3.27 -1.68
C PHE A 114 8.56 1.88 -1.55
N LEU A 115 9.17 0.85 -2.14
CA LEU A 115 8.62 -0.52 -2.12
C LEU A 115 8.59 -1.11 -0.71
N SER A 116 9.58 -0.79 0.12
CA SER A 116 9.64 -1.21 1.52
C SER A 116 8.48 -0.64 2.34
N GLN A 117 8.12 0.63 2.11
CA GLN A 117 6.99 1.26 2.77
C GLN A 117 5.64 0.70 2.30
N LEU A 118 5.47 0.41 1.00
CA LEU A 118 4.27 -0.29 0.51
C LEU A 118 4.12 -1.67 1.16
N LYS A 119 5.19 -2.46 1.25
CA LYS A 119 5.16 -3.76 1.94
C LYS A 119 4.87 -3.62 3.43
N THR A 120 5.42 -2.61 4.08
CA THR A 120 5.14 -2.30 5.50
C THR A 120 3.66 -1.99 5.70
N SER A 121 3.07 -1.16 4.84
CA SER A 121 1.64 -0.86 4.83
C SER A 121 0.80 -2.13 4.65
N LEU A 122 1.19 -2.99 3.70
CA LEU A 122 0.56 -4.29 3.45
C LEU A 122 0.57 -5.18 4.71
N ASP A 123 1.71 -5.29 5.38
CA ASP A 123 1.83 -6.07 6.61
C ASP A 123 1.03 -5.49 7.77
N LEU A 124 0.94 -4.17 7.88
CA LEU A 124 0.07 -3.50 8.85
C LEU A 124 -1.41 -3.75 8.57
N MET A 125 -1.83 -3.86 7.29
CA MET A 125 -3.18 -4.29 6.94
C MET A 125 -3.48 -5.70 7.46
N ALA A 126 -2.55 -6.66 7.35
CA ALA A 126 -2.73 -7.97 7.98
C ALA A 126 -2.83 -7.89 9.51
N GLN A 127 -2.01 -7.04 10.15
CA GLN A 127 -2.06 -6.83 11.59
C GLN A 127 -3.38 -6.18 12.03
N SER A 128 -4.03 -5.39 11.17
CA SER A 128 -5.33 -4.76 11.44
C SER A 128 -6.46 -5.79 11.63
N LEU A 129 -6.29 -7.01 11.12
CA LEU A 129 -7.24 -8.11 11.32
C LEU A 129 -7.22 -8.66 12.75
N ARG A 130 -6.17 -8.40 13.54
CA ARG A 130 -6.07 -8.87 14.93
C ARG A 130 -7.12 -8.26 15.86
N PRO A 131 -7.28 -6.92 15.93
CA PRO A 131 -8.36 -6.34 16.74
C PRO A 131 -9.75 -6.73 16.23
N ILE A 132 -9.94 -6.86 14.92
CA ILE A 132 -11.27 -7.10 14.32
C ILE A 132 -11.71 -8.57 14.36
N PHE A 133 -10.80 -9.51 14.10
CA PHE A 133 -11.11 -10.95 13.97
C PHE A 133 -10.31 -11.84 14.92
N GLY A 134 -9.42 -11.28 15.74
CA GLY A 134 -8.52 -12.08 16.58
C GLY A 134 -7.42 -12.80 15.81
N ILE A 135 -7.20 -12.48 14.52
CA ILE A 135 -6.20 -13.14 13.68
C ILE A 135 -4.80 -12.61 14.00
N HIS A 136 -3.90 -13.49 14.40
CA HIS A 136 -2.50 -13.17 14.70
C HIS A 136 -1.60 -13.39 13.47
N MET A 137 -1.67 -12.47 12.52
CA MET A 137 -0.83 -12.50 11.33
C MET A 137 0.02 -11.23 11.23
N GLN A 138 1.32 -11.40 10.96
CA GLN A 138 2.28 -10.30 10.92
C GLN A 138 2.67 -9.88 9.51
N THR A 139 2.65 -10.80 8.54
CA THR A 139 3.22 -10.55 7.22
C THR A 139 2.47 -11.27 6.11
N TRP A 140 2.39 -10.64 4.93
CA TRP A 140 1.96 -11.30 3.71
C TRP A 140 3.11 -12.12 3.13
N LYS A 141 2.95 -13.44 3.15
CA LYS A 141 3.91 -14.40 2.61
C LYS A 141 3.39 -15.05 1.35
N ARG A 142 4.31 -15.27 0.41
CA ARG A 142 4.11 -16.09 -0.78
C ARG A 142 3.90 -17.55 -0.37
N LYS A 143 2.84 -18.17 -0.86
CA LYS A 143 2.54 -19.59 -0.65
C LYS A 143 1.98 -20.20 -1.94
N MET A 144 2.23 -21.48 -2.16
CA MET A 144 1.57 -22.21 -3.25
C MET A 144 0.05 -22.14 -3.04
N ASN A 145 -0.66 -21.60 -4.04
CA ASN A 145 -2.10 -21.70 -4.13
C ASN A 145 -2.43 -22.97 -4.91
N SER A 146 -2.90 -24.01 -4.20
CA SER A 146 -3.17 -25.32 -4.79
C SER A 146 -4.31 -25.31 -5.82
N GLN A 147 -5.23 -24.34 -5.74
CA GLN A 147 -6.34 -24.23 -6.69
C GLN A 147 -5.91 -23.57 -8.00
N LYS A 148 -5.06 -22.54 -7.91
CA LYS A 148 -4.56 -21.78 -9.08
C LYS A 148 -3.24 -22.32 -9.64
N GLY A 149 -2.57 -23.24 -8.93
CA GLY A 149 -1.26 -23.78 -9.32
C GLY A 149 -0.12 -22.76 -9.36
N LYS A 150 -0.29 -21.59 -8.69
CA LYS A 150 0.66 -20.48 -8.69
C LYS A 150 1.08 -20.12 -7.27
N ILE A 151 2.28 -19.57 -7.11
CA ILE A 151 2.72 -18.99 -5.85
C ILE A 151 2.07 -17.61 -5.70
N LEU A 152 1.17 -17.48 -4.73
CA LEU A 152 0.42 -16.25 -4.45
C LEU A 152 0.58 -15.81 -3.00
N SER A 153 0.56 -14.51 -2.77
CA SER A 153 0.43 -13.89 -1.46
C SER A 153 -1.04 -13.86 -1.04
N GLY A 154 -1.30 -13.90 0.26
CA GLY A 154 -2.66 -13.79 0.83
C GLY A 154 -3.33 -15.11 1.20
N GLN A 155 -2.82 -16.25 0.71
CA GLN A 155 -3.39 -17.56 1.06
C GLN A 155 -3.42 -17.83 2.57
N ALA A 156 -2.39 -17.39 3.30
CA ALA A 156 -2.35 -17.54 4.75
C ALA A 156 -3.44 -16.68 5.44
N VAL A 157 -3.75 -15.48 4.92
CA VAL A 157 -4.83 -14.65 5.45
C VAL A 157 -6.17 -15.36 5.21
N ILE A 158 -6.41 -15.82 3.98
CA ILE A 158 -7.63 -16.55 3.60
C ILE A 158 -7.84 -17.79 4.48
N ASN A 159 -6.78 -18.57 4.71
CA ASN A 159 -6.87 -19.75 5.56
C ASN A 159 -7.24 -19.39 7.01
N ASN A 160 -6.69 -18.30 7.56
CA ASN A 160 -7.05 -17.84 8.91
C ASN A 160 -8.51 -17.36 8.97
N LEU A 161 -8.96 -16.59 7.96
CA LEU A 161 -10.36 -16.13 7.87
C LEU A 161 -11.34 -17.32 7.78
N ASN A 162 -10.98 -18.36 7.02
CA ASN A 162 -11.78 -19.57 6.89
C ASN A 162 -11.87 -20.41 8.17
N ASN A 163 -10.94 -20.24 9.11
CA ASN A 163 -10.87 -20.95 10.39
C ASN A 163 -11.52 -20.18 11.54
N LEU A 164 -12.12 -19.01 11.28
CA LEU A 164 -12.86 -18.27 12.28
C LEU A 164 -14.11 -19.04 12.76
N SER A 165 -14.59 -18.68 13.95
CA SER A 165 -15.83 -19.21 14.51
C SER A 165 -17.02 -18.93 13.57
N LYS A 166 -18.01 -19.82 13.57
CA LYS A 166 -19.16 -19.75 12.63
C LYS A 166 -19.86 -18.39 12.67
N ASP A 167 -19.98 -17.78 13.84
CA ASP A 167 -20.65 -16.49 14.03
C ASP A 167 -19.91 -15.29 13.40
N ILE A 168 -18.59 -15.39 13.19
CA ILE A 168 -17.78 -14.37 12.52
C ILE A 168 -17.60 -14.73 11.04
N LYS A 169 -17.45 -16.03 10.75
CA LYS A 169 -17.17 -16.55 9.40
C LYS A 169 -18.25 -16.18 8.37
N VAL A 170 -19.50 -16.03 8.78
CA VAL A 170 -20.61 -15.64 7.87
C VAL A 170 -20.35 -14.29 7.20
N ASN A 171 -19.56 -13.42 7.81
CA ASN A 171 -19.38 -12.05 7.34
C ASN A 171 -18.15 -11.89 6.44
N VAL A 172 -17.11 -12.72 6.62
CA VAL A 172 -15.77 -12.55 6.02
C VAL A 172 -15.64 -12.94 4.56
N ASN A 173 -16.71 -13.47 3.94
CA ASN A 173 -16.69 -13.92 2.55
C ASN A 173 -16.29 -12.81 1.58
N LYS A 174 -16.81 -11.58 1.75
CA LYS A 174 -16.43 -10.43 0.90
C LYS A 174 -14.95 -10.05 1.05
N LEU A 175 -14.38 -10.22 2.24
CA LEU A 175 -12.95 -9.98 2.49
C LEU A 175 -12.09 -11.06 1.85
N ILE A 176 -12.51 -12.33 1.95
CA ILE A 176 -11.84 -13.46 1.30
C ILE A 176 -11.83 -13.24 -0.22
N GLU A 177 -12.98 -12.98 -0.82
CA GLU A 177 -13.13 -12.74 -2.26
C GLU A 177 -12.27 -11.55 -2.72
N PHE A 178 -12.27 -10.45 -1.96
CA PHE A 178 -11.40 -9.31 -2.24
C PHE A 178 -9.92 -9.73 -2.27
N ILE A 179 -9.46 -10.50 -1.30
CA ILE A 179 -8.06 -10.97 -1.25
C ILE A 179 -7.76 -11.91 -2.42
N GLU A 180 -8.67 -12.82 -2.77
CA GLU A 180 -8.50 -13.77 -3.86
C GLU A 180 -8.42 -13.10 -5.24
N ASN A 181 -9.26 -12.08 -5.46
CA ASN A 181 -9.30 -11.29 -6.67
C ASN A 181 -8.07 -10.38 -6.82
N ASN A 182 -7.48 -9.95 -5.69
CA ASN A 182 -6.29 -9.10 -5.67
C ASN A 182 -4.99 -9.87 -5.39
N ALA A 183 -5.02 -11.21 -5.37
CA ALA A 183 -3.88 -12.01 -4.94
C ALA A 183 -2.64 -11.81 -5.82
N GLU A 184 -2.80 -11.65 -7.13
CA GLU A 184 -1.69 -11.40 -8.06
C GLU A 184 -1.07 -10.01 -7.84
N TYR A 185 -1.90 -8.98 -7.65
CA TYR A 185 -1.45 -7.63 -7.29
C TYR A 185 -0.69 -7.60 -5.96
N ILE A 186 -1.22 -8.24 -4.91
CA ILE A 186 -0.53 -8.35 -3.62
C ILE A 186 0.81 -9.08 -3.80
N THR A 187 0.83 -10.11 -4.64
CA THR A 187 2.06 -10.88 -4.93
C THR A 187 3.10 -10.01 -5.63
N SER A 188 2.70 -9.17 -6.60
CA SER A 188 3.64 -8.30 -7.32
C SER A 188 4.34 -7.32 -6.39
N VAL A 189 3.61 -6.69 -5.46
CA VAL A 189 4.20 -5.80 -4.43
C VAL A 189 5.23 -6.54 -3.57
N VAL A 190 4.89 -7.76 -3.11
CA VAL A 190 5.82 -8.58 -2.30
C VAL A 190 7.06 -8.95 -3.11
N VAL A 191 6.90 -9.41 -4.35
CA VAL A 191 8.00 -9.84 -5.21
C VAL A 191 8.91 -8.67 -5.55
N LYS A 192 8.37 -7.51 -5.93
CA LYS A 192 9.18 -6.33 -6.27
C LYS A 192 10.00 -5.85 -5.09
N ARG A 193 9.41 -5.81 -3.89
CA ARG A 193 10.14 -5.49 -2.66
C ARG A 193 11.21 -6.53 -2.34
N ASP A 194 10.89 -7.82 -2.45
CA ASP A 194 11.86 -8.90 -2.23
C ASP A 194 13.04 -8.80 -3.22
N GLN A 195 12.79 -8.48 -4.49
CA GLN A 195 13.83 -8.27 -5.50
C GLN A 195 14.74 -7.10 -5.14
N ALA A 196 14.16 -5.94 -4.81
CA ALA A 196 14.89 -4.76 -4.35
C ALA A 196 15.85 -5.08 -3.19
N ILE A 197 15.34 -5.72 -2.12
CA ILE A 197 16.12 -5.97 -0.90
C ILE A 197 17.11 -7.13 -1.05
N HIS A 198 16.71 -8.25 -1.68
CA HIS A 198 17.52 -9.47 -1.68
C HIS A 198 18.50 -9.54 -2.84
N LEU A 199 18.19 -8.91 -3.97
CA LEU A 199 19.08 -8.91 -5.15
C LEU A 199 19.90 -7.63 -5.24
N GLY A 200 19.62 -6.64 -4.38
CA GLY A 200 20.32 -5.36 -4.36
C GLY A 200 20.15 -4.55 -5.65
N ASN A 201 19.19 -4.92 -6.50
CA ASN A 201 18.74 -4.18 -7.67
C ASN A 201 17.43 -4.81 -8.20
N ILE A 202 16.58 -4.01 -8.83
CA ILE A 202 15.48 -4.51 -9.64
C ILE A 202 16.00 -4.64 -11.08
N SER A 203 16.28 -5.87 -11.50
CA SER A 203 17.05 -6.18 -12.73
C SER A 203 16.45 -5.66 -14.04
N ASN A 204 15.20 -5.21 -14.01
CA ASN A 204 14.47 -4.68 -15.15
C ASN A 204 14.39 -3.14 -15.17
N ILE A 205 15.13 -2.45 -14.29
CA ILE A 205 15.27 -1.00 -14.32
C ILE A 205 16.48 -0.62 -15.19
N GLN A 206 16.24 0.19 -16.20
CA GLN A 206 17.30 0.95 -16.85
C GLN A 206 17.34 2.33 -16.21
N TRP A 207 18.48 2.67 -15.61
CA TRP A 207 18.69 3.98 -15.01
C TRP A 207 18.84 5.08 -16.09
N LEU A 208 19.37 6.23 -15.70
CA LEU A 208 19.57 7.35 -16.63
C LEU A 208 20.43 6.92 -17.83
N ARG A 209 20.00 7.27 -19.04
CA ARG A 209 20.72 6.94 -20.27
C ARG A 209 20.97 8.19 -21.10
N TYR A 210 22.23 8.51 -21.36
CA TYR A 210 22.57 9.46 -22.41
C TYR A 210 22.49 8.76 -23.78
N SER A 211 21.68 9.31 -24.68
CA SER A 211 21.57 8.88 -26.08
C SER A 211 22.47 9.73 -26.94
N VAL A 212 23.40 9.10 -27.66
CA VAL A 212 24.25 9.81 -28.64
C VAL A 212 23.44 10.31 -29.82
N LYS A 213 22.47 9.50 -30.26
CA LYS A 213 21.60 9.82 -31.38
C LYS A 213 20.80 11.10 -31.11
N ASP A 214 20.27 11.22 -29.90
CA ASP A 214 19.33 12.29 -29.54
C ASP A 214 20.03 13.44 -28.78
N ASN A 215 21.31 13.26 -28.44
CA ASN A 215 22.14 14.18 -27.66
C ASN A 215 21.44 14.65 -26.36
N MET A 216 20.82 13.72 -25.65
CA MET A 216 20.07 14.01 -24.42
C MET A 216 20.13 12.86 -23.42
N VAL A 217 19.90 13.19 -22.14
CA VAL A 217 19.78 12.21 -21.05
C VAL A 217 18.30 11.87 -20.83
N TYR A 218 17.97 10.60 -20.99
CA TYR A 218 16.66 10.04 -20.69
C TYR A 218 16.54 9.64 -19.22
N PRO A 219 15.36 9.85 -18.60
CA PRO A 219 15.10 9.43 -17.22
C PRO A 219 15.06 7.88 -17.09
N PRO A 220 15.10 7.37 -15.84
CA PRO A 220 14.98 5.94 -15.59
C PRO A 220 13.68 5.33 -16.11
N THR A 221 13.75 4.09 -16.58
CA THR A 221 12.62 3.31 -17.10
C THR A 221 12.58 1.93 -16.46
N ILE A 222 11.41 1.30 -16.44
CA ILE A 222 11.20 -0.06 -15.98
C ILE A 222 10.56 -0.90 -17.08
N ALA A 223 11.11 -2.08 -17.33
CA ALA A 223 10.61 -3.03 -18.31
C ALA A 223 9.76 -4.12 -17.65
N HIS A 224 8.56 -4.36 -18.14
CA HIS A 224 7.65 -5.39 -17.64
C HIS A 224 7.86 -6.72 -18.36
N SER A 225 7.32 -7.80 -17.80
CA SER A 225 7.46 -9.16 -18.36
C SER A 225 6.80 -9.33 -19.73
N ASP A 226 5.89 -8.45 -20.10
CA ASP A 226 5.15 -8.41 -21.37
C ASP A 226 5.81 -7.49 -22.40
N THR A 227 7.08 -7.12 -22.21
CA THR A 227 7.88 -6.21 -23.06
C THR A 227 7.47 -4.73 -23.03
N ASN A 228 6.45 -4.36 -22.25
CA ASN A 228 6.11 -2.96 -22.05
C ASN A 228 7.20 -2.24 -21.25
N VAL A 229 7.55 -1.03 -21.65
CA VAL A 229 8.51 -0.17 -20.96
C VAL A 229 7.82 1.14 -20.63
N GLU A 230 7.92 1.58 -19.38
CA GLU A 230 7.41 2.88 -18.93
C GLU A 230 8.46 3.63 -18.14
N TYR A 231 8.24 4.94 -17.93
CA TYR A 231 9.08 5.71 -17.02
C TYR A 231 8.90 5.22 -15.60
N LEU A 232 10.01 5.10 -14.88
CA LEU A 232 9.98 4.60 -13.51
C LEU A 232 9.17 5.54 -12.60
N GLU A 233 9.16 6.84 -12.88
CA GLU A 233 8.35 7.81 -12.15
C GLU A 233 6.85 7.53 -12.30
N ASP A 234 6.38 7.27 -13.52
CA ASP A 234 4.97 6.92 -13.79
C ASP A 234 4.57 5.64 -13.07
N TYR A 235 5.44 4.62 -13.14
CA TYR A 235 5.25 3.38 -12.39
C TYR A 235 5.09 3.63 -10.88
N LEU A 236 5.95 4.45 -10.26
CA LEU A 236 5.85 4.76 -8.83
C LEU A 236 4.56 5.52 -8.51
N ASN A 237 4.15 6.47 -9.36
CA ASN A 237 2.92 7.24 -9.21
C ASN A 237 1.67 6.36 -9.28
N VAL A 238 1.57 5.52 -10.31
CA VAL A 238 0.44 4.60 -10.50
C VAL A 238 0.40 3.58 -9.37
N THR A 239 1.54 2.96 -9.05
CA THR A 239 1.62 1.95 -7.98
C THR A 239 1.16 2.51 -6.64
N LEU A 240 1.56 3.73 -6.28
CA LEU A 240 1.11 4.35 -5.01
C LEU A 240 -0.40 4.58 -5.01
N ASN A 241 -0.95 5.13 -6.08
CA ASN A 241 -2.39 5.39 -6.18
C ASN A 241 -3.22 4.12 -6.10
N ASP A 242 -2.85 3.09 -6.86
CA ASP A 242 -3.51 1.79 -6.84
C ASP A 242 -3.41 1.14 -5.47
N PHE A 243 -2.28 1.30 -4.79
CA PHE A 243 -2.10 0.80 -3.43
C PHE A 243 -2.99 1.52 -2.41
N VAL A 244 -3.14 2.84 -2.51
CA VAL A 244 -4.05 3.60 -1.64
C VAL A 244 -5.49 3.14 -1.83
N ILE A 245 -5.92 2.93 -3.07
CA ILE A 245 -7.26 2.40 -3.38
C ILE A 245 -7.42 0.99 -2.80
N HIS A 246 -6.43 0.11 -2.99
CA HIS A 246 -6.45 -1.23 -2.43
C HIS A 246 -6.58 -1.20 -0.89
N ALA A 247 -5.82 -0.33 -0.23
CA ALA A 247 -5.86 -0.18 1.22
C ALA A 247 -7.21 0.35 1.73
N GLU A 248 -7.81 1.32 1.01
CA GLU A 248 -9.15 1.82 1.30
C GLU A 248 -10.19 0.70 1.26
N TYR A 249 -10.22 -0.07 0.16
CA TYR A 249 -11.16 -1.16 0.00
C TYR A 249 -10.95 -2.24 1.06
N PHE A 250 -9.70 -2.60 1.34
CA PHE A 250 -9.37 -3.58 2.37
C PHE A 250 -9.93 -3.15 3.75
N ILE A 251 -9.68 -1.90 4.16
CA ILE A 251 -10.15 -1.36 5.44
C ILE A 251 -11.68 -1.28 5.47
N THR A 252 -12.29 -0.76 4.40
CA THR A 252 -13.74 -0.58 4.29
C THR A 252 -14.48 -1.92 4.34
N ILE A 253 -13.99 -2.94 3.63
CA ILE A 253 -14.56 -4.30 3.67
C ILE A 253 -14.33 -4.92 5.05
N THR A 254 -13.13 -4.76 5.63
CA THR A 254 -12.82 -5.24 7.00
C THR A 254 -13.76 -4.64 8.04
N LEU A 255 -14.12 -3.35 7.92
CA LEU A 255 -15.08 -2.70 8.81
C LEU A 255 -16.51 -3.14 8.52
N SER A 256 -16.91 -3.25 7.26
CA SER A 256 -18.27 -3.68 6.88
C SER A 256 -18.62 -5.09 7.41
N ASN A 257 -17.60 -5.89 7.72
CA ASN A 257 -17.75 -7.19 8.38
C ASN A 257 -18.25 -7.14 9.83
N LEU A 258 -18.12 -5.99 10.49
CA LEU A 258 -18.61 -5.78 11.86
C LEU A 258 -20.14 -5.83 11.93
N LEU A 259 -20.81 -5.44 10.85
CA LEU A 259 -22.27 -5.34 10.75
C LEU A 259 -22.76 -5.89 9.40
N PRO A 260 -23.26 -7.13 9.34
CA PRO A 260 -23.61 -7.79 8.07
C PRO A 260 -24.66 -7.04 7.25
N SER A 261 -25.56 -6.34 7.93
CA SER A 261 -26.65 -5.56 7.35
C SER A 261 -26.24 -4.14 6.96
N MET A 262 -24.98 -3.75 7.13
CA MET A 262 -24.51 -2.42 6.80
C MET A 262 -23.21 -2.44 6.01
N PHE A 263 -22.96 -1.37 5.27
CA PHE A 263 -21.69 -1.14 4.59
C PHE A 263 -21.22 0.29 4.81
N LEU A 264 -19.91 0.46 4.82
CA LEU A 264 -19.27 1.77 4.89
C LEU A 264 -18.97 2.26 3.47
N LYS A 265 -19.30 3.51 3.16
CA LYS A 265 -19.04 4.11 1.84
C LYS A 265 -18.53 5.54 1.98
N LYS A 266 -17.60 5.92 1.10
CA LYS A 266 -17.13 7.29 0.93
C LYS A 266 -18.15 8.12 0.13
N GLU A 267 -18.56 9.25 0.69
CA GLU A 267 -19.44 10.23 0.07
C GLU A 267 -18.67 11.27 -0.75
N LYS A 268 -19.41 12.07 -1.54
CA LYS A 268 -18.84 13.16 -2.36
C LYS A 268 -18.12 14.24 -1.53
N ASP A 269 -18.43 14.36 -0.24
CA ASP A 269 -17.78 15.28 0.70
C ASP A 269 -16.57 14.66 1.41
N ASN A 270 -16.01 13.56 0.88
CA ASN A 270 -14.91 12.77 1.45
C ASN A 270 -15.18 12.19 2.84
N LYS A 271 -16.44 12.16 3.30
CA LYS A 271 -16.81 11.54 4.57
C LYS A 271 -17.26 10.09 4.37
N TYR A 272 -16.90 9.24 5.32
CA TYR A 272 -17.40 7.88 5.37
C TYR A 272 -18.70 7.81 6.17
N LYS A 273 -19.71 7.18 5.58
CA LYS A 273 -21.03 6.96 6.20
C LYS A 273 -21.41 5.49 6.12
N TRP A 274 -22.11 5.05 7.17
CA TRP A 274 -22.69 3.72 7.25
C TRP A 274 -24.07 3.73 6.61
N TYR A 275 -24.31 2.78 5.73
CA TYR A 275 -25.58 2.56 5.04
C TYR A 275 -26.11 1.19 5.40
N GLY A 276 -27.41 1.07 5.67
CA GLY A 276 -28.07 -0.22 5.72
C GLY A 276 -28.15 -0.83 4.32
N ASN A 277 -28.05 -2.14 4.23
CA ASN A 277 -28.53 -2.87 3.06
C ASN A 277 -30.04 -2.63 2.99
N MET A 278 -30.47 -1.71 2.12
CA MET A 278 -31.88 -1.67 1.75
C MET A 278 -32.14 -2.92 0.93
N GLU A 279 -32.57 -4.00 1.58
CA GLU A 279 -33.04 -5.19 0.88
C GLU A 279 -34.18 -4.80 -0.06
N LYS A 280 -33.96 -4.99 -1.36
CA LYS A 280 -34.52 -6.15 -2.05
C LYS A 280 -33.45 -6.83 -2.90
#